data_AF-A0A430FVL4-F1
#
_entry.id   AF-A0A430FVL4-F1
#
_cell.length_a   1.000
_cell.length_b   1.000
_cell.length_c   1.000
_cell.angle_alpha   90.00
_cell.angle_beta   90.00
_cell.angle_gamma   90.00
#
_symmetry.space_group_name_H-M   'P 1'
#
loop_
_entity.id
_entity.type
_entity.pdbx_description
1 polymer ?
#
loop_
_entity_poly.entity_id
_entity_poly.type
_entity_poly.pdbx_seq_one_letter_code
_entity_poly.pdbx_strand_id
1 'polypeptide(L)'
;MPEIFSFAGYSIYFTALDRDHGVHVHIAQGSRHDLARFMLAEDGAVILAHNKGGLPSKALRRLQFFLTANYSDVLAAWRMFFGDDYHFDR
;
A
#
# COMPACT_ATOMS: atom_id res chain seq x y z
N MET A 1 8.65 6.08 -7.92
CA MET A 1 7.86 5.16 -7.07
C MET A 1 8.81 4.55 -6.07
N PRO A 2 8.93 5.08 -4.85
CA PRO A 2 9.77 4.46 -3.83
C PRO A 2 9.17 3.11 -3.41
N GLU A 3 9.96 2.05 -3.54
CA GLU A 3 9.64 0.76 -2.93
C GLU A 3 9.91 0.86 -1.42
N ILE A 4 8.95 0.40 -0.62
CA ILE A 4 9.02 0.43 0.85
C ILE A 4 9.27 -0.96 1.44
N PHE A 5 8.73 -2.00 0.81
CA PHE A 5 8.88 -3.38 1.26
C PHE A 5 8.94 -4.33 0.07
N SER A 6 9.64 -5.44 0.28
CA SER A 6 9.52 -6.64 -0.55
C SER A 6 8.96 -7.77 0.31
N PHE A 7 7.84 -8.36 -0.11
CA PHE A 7 7.19 -9.43 0.65
C PHE A 7 6.60 -10.49 -0.28
N ALA A 8 6.96 -11.75 -0.04
CA ALA A 8 6.44 -12.91 -0.78
C ALA A 8 6.55 -12.80 -2.31
N GLY A 9 7.60 -12.14 -2.81
CA GLY A 9 7.83 -11.93 -4.24
C GLY A 9 7.05 -10.75 -4.84
N TYR A 10 6.42 -9.92 -4.00
CA TYR A 10 5.78 -8.68 -4.40
C TYR A 10 6.59 -7.47 -3.91
N SER A 11 6.71 -6.47 -4.78
CA SER A 11 7.20 -5.14 -4.40
C SER A 11 6.03 -4.29 -3.95
N ILE A 12 6.20 -3.62 -2.82
CA ILE A 12 5.20 -2.76 -2.19
C ILE A 12 5.74 -1.34 -2.26
N TYR A 13 5.01 -0.42 -2.87
CA TYR A 13 5.53 0.91 -3.20
C TYR A 13 4.49 2.01 -3.12
N PHE A 14 4.95 3.26 -3.05
CA PHE A 14 4.10 4.45 -3.13
C PHE A 14 4.15 5.14 -4.49
N THR A 15 3.09 5.89 -4.80
CA THR A 15 3.04 6.81 -5.92
C THR A 15 2.80 8.23 -5.43
N ALA A 16 3.40 9.22 -6.09
CA ALA A 16 3.12 10.63 -5.79
C ALA A 16 1.72 11.06 -6.27
N LEU A 17 1.08 10.26 -7.15
CA LEU A 17 -0.25 10.54 -7.69
C LEU A 17 -1.37 10.43 -6.64
N ASP A 18 -1.14 9.71 -5.55
CA ASP A 18 -2.17 9.47 -4.52
C ASP A 18 -2.07 10.48 -3.36
N ARG A 19 -1.22 11.51 -3.46
CA ARG A 19 -1.01 12.49 -2.37
C ARG A 19 -2.32 13.19 -1.95
N ASP A 20 -3.21 13.46 -2.91
CA ASP A 20 -4.51 14.09 -2.67
C ASP A 20 -5.64 13.08 -2.41
N HIS A 21 -5.32 11.78 -2.39
CA HIS A 21 -6.26 10.67 -2.21
C HIS A 21 -5.93 9.83 -0.97
N GLY A 22 -5.24 10.40 0.02
CA GLY A 22 -4.85 9.72 1.24
C GLY A 22 -3.72 8.68 1.10
N VAL A 23 -3.50 7.89 2.16
CA VAL A 23 -2.35 6.98 2.25
C VAL A 23 -2.61 5.65 1.54
N HIS A 24 -2.08 5.52 0.33
CA HIS A 24 -2.26 4.34 -0.52
C HIS A 24 -0.94 3.60 -0.76
N VAL A 25 -1.04 2.27 -0.84
CA VAL A 25 0.08 1.35 -1.12
C VAL A 25 -0.24 0.53 -2.35
N HIS A 26 0.70 0.44 -3.29
CA HIS A 26 0.56 -0.35 -4.50
C HIS A 26 1.41 -1.61 -4.46
N ILE A 27 0.94 -2.61 -5.20
CA ILE A 27 1.59 -3.90 -5.34
C ILE A 27 2.09 -4.07 -6.77
N ALA A 28 3.36 -4.48 -6.91
CA ALA A 28 4.00 -4.88 -8.16
C ALA A 28 4.57 -6.30 -8.05
N GLN A 29 4.79 -6.94 -9.19
CA GLN A 29 5.48 -8.22 -9.30
C GLN A 29 6.32 -8.25 -10.59
N GLY A 30 7.65 -8.33 -10.44
CA GLY A 30 8.56 -8.20 -11.58
C GLY A 30 8.38 -6.86 -12.29
N SER A 31 8.14 -6.87 -13.60
CA SER A 31 7.91 -5.67 -14.41
C SER A 31 6.46 -5.15 -14.40
N ARG A 32 5.54 -5.83 -13.69
CA ARG A 32 4.12 -5.46 -13.66
C ARG A 32 3.81 -4.61 -12.44
N HIS A 33 3.23 -3.43 -12.65
CA HIS A 33 2.89 -2.44 -11.62
C HIS A 33 1.36 -2.27 -11.46
N ASP A 34 0.92 -1.62 -10.37
CA ASP A 34 -0.49 -1.37 -10.01
C ASP A 34 -1.37 -2.64 -10.08
N LEU A 35 -0.82 -3.78 -9.64
CA LEU A 35 -1.54 -5.06 -9.66
C LEU A 35 -2.65 -5.09 -8.60
N ALA A 36 -2.39 -4.52 -7.43
CA ALA A 36 -3.39 -4.30 -6.40
C ALA A 36 -3.04 -3.01 -5.67
N ARG A 37 -4.05 -2.42 -5.03
CA ARG A 37 -3.87 -1.24 -4.18
C ARG A 37 -4.59 -1.43 -2.86
N PHE A 38 -3.92 -1.03 -1.79
CA PHE A 38 -4.47 -0.98 -0.46
C PHE A 38 -4.49 0.46 0.05
N MET A 39 -5.53 0.79 0.79
CA MET A 39 -5.71 2.06 1.47
C MET A 39 -5.50 1.83 2.96
N LEU A 40 -4.76 2.73 3.61
CA LEU A 40 -4.67 2.77 5.06
C LEU A 40 -5.81 3.65 5.58
N ALA A 41 -6.49 3.19 6.63
CA ALA A 41 -7.53 3.93 7.34
C ALA A 41 -7.00 4.47 8.67
N GLU A 42 -7.63 5.52 9.20
CA GLU A 42 -7.22 6.19 10.45
C GLU A 42 -7.22 5.25 11.66
N ASP A 43 -8.12 4.27 11.69
CA ASP A 43 -8.27 3.29 12.78
C ASP A 43 -7.23 2.16 12.76
N GLY A 44 -6.26 2.21 11.84
CA GLY A 44 -5.24 1.18 11.66
C GLY A 44 -5.65 0.06 10.70
N ALA A 45 -6.86 0.11 10.12
CA ALA A 45 -7.26 -0.87 9.11
C ALA A 45 -6.50 -0.65 7.80
N VAL A 46 -6.32 -1.75 7.05
CA VAL A 46 -5.80 -1.74 5.68
C VAL A 46 -6.87 -2.36 4.80
N ILE A 47 -7.35 -1.62 3.80
CA ILE A 47 -8.52 -2.00 3.00
C ILE A 47 -8.09 -2.18 1.55
N LEU A 48 -8.55 -3.24 0.89
CA LEU A 48 -8.29 -3.45 -0.54
C LEU A 48 -9.11 -2.47 -1.36
N ALA A 49 -8.45 -1.56 -2.08
CA ALA A 49 -9.09 -0.61 -2.97
C ALA A 49 -9.38 -1.22 -4.34
N HIS A 50 -8.41 -1.94 -4.93
CA HIS A 50 -8.61 -2.68 -6.18
C HIS A 50 -7.63 -3.85 -6.37
N ASN A 51 -7.99 -4.76 -7.28
CA ASN A 51 -7.18 -5.91 -7.70
C ASN A 51 -7.16 -6.04 -9.25
N LYS A 52 -6.69 -5.02 -9.96
CA LYS A 52 -6.61 -5.04 -11.44
C LYS A 52 -5.71 -6.15 -11.99
N GLY A 53 -4.72 -6.56 -11.22
CA GLY A 53 -3.74 -7.58 -11.57
C GLY A 53 -4.23 -9.01 -11.44
N GLY A 54 -5.43 -9.23 -10.89
CA GLY A 54 -6.02 -10.56 -10.72
C GLY A 54 -5.28 -11.43 -9.72
N LEU A 55 -4.72 -10.83 -8.65
CA LEU A 55 -4.03 -11.57 -7.61
C LEU A 55 -5.00 -12.55 -6.92
N PRO A 56 -4.57 -13.78 -6.60
CA PRO A 56 -5.38 -14.71 -5.85
C PRO A 56 -5.76 -14.16 -4.47
N SER A 57 -6.95 -14.47 -3.97
CA SER A 57 -7.44 -13.98 -2.67
C SER A 57 -6.51 -14.34 -1.51
N LYS A 58 -5.83 -15.49 -1.57
CA LYS A 58 -4.82 -15.88 -0.58
C LYS A 58 -3.61 -14.93 -0.56
N ALA A 59 -3.17 -14.45 -1.72
CA ALA A 59 -2.08 -13.49 -1.82
C ALA A 59 -2.51 -12.14 -1.26
N LEU A 60 -3.70 -11.65 -1.66
CA LEU A 60 -4.27 -10.40 -1.15
C LEU A 60 -4.38 -10.41 0.37
N ARG A 61 -4.91 -11.49 0.97
CA ARG A 61 -5.03 -11.61 2.43
C ARG A 61 -3.68 -11.59 3.14
N ARG A 62 -2.65 -12.20 2.55
CA ARG A 62 -1.28 -12.18 3.11
C ARG A 62 -0.67 -10.79 3.03
N LEU A 63 -0.85 -10.10 1.91
CA LEU A 63 -0.38 -8.72 1.73
C LEU A 63 -1.08 -7.77 2.72
N GLN A 64 -2.40 -7.87 2.82
CA GLN A 64 -3.19 -7.08 3.77
C GLN A 64 -2.74 -7.33 5.20
N PHE A 65 -2.60 -8.59 5.62
CA PHE A 65 -2.10 -8.94 6.95
C PHE A 65 -0.70 -8.37 7.22
N PHE A 66 0.20 -8.48 6.25
CA PHE A 66 1.54 -7.91 6.36
C PHE A 66 1.49 -6.38 6.51
N LEU A 67 0.71 -5.68 5.69
CA LEU A 67 0.56 -4.23 5.76
C LEU A 67 -0.06 -3.77 7.09
N THR A 68 -1.09 -4.47 7.58
CA THR A 68 -1.71 -4.17 8.88
C THR A 68 -0.73 -4.40 10.03
N ALA A 69 0.06 -5.48 9.99
CA ALA A 69 1.06 -5.76 11.02
C ALA A 69 2.20 -4.74 11.05
N ASN A 70 2.49 -4.09 9.92
CA ASN A 70 3.54 -3.07 9.78
C ASN A 70 2.95 -1.67 9.54
N TYR A 71 1.72 -1.42 9.98
CA TYR A 71 0.97 -0.20 9.67
C TYR A 71 1.76 1.07 10.04
N SER A 72 2.33 1.10 11.24
CA SER A 72 3.11 2.24 11.73
C SER A 72 4.35 2.52 10.87
N ASP A 73 5.02 1.47 10.37
CA ASP A 73 6.19 1.61 9.52
C ASP A 73 5.82 2.10 8.12
N VAL A 74 4.70 1.62 7.56
CA VAL A 74 4.15 2.13 6.28
C VAL A 74 3.84 3.62 6.42
N LEU A 75 3.18 4.02 7.51
CA LEU A 75 2.82 5.42 7.74
C LEU A 75 4.05 6.31 7.96
N ALA A 76 5.04 5.83 8.70
CA ALA A 76 6.31 6.52 8.89
C ALA A 76 7.06 6.70 7.55
N ALA A 77 7.09 5.67 6.70
CA ALA A 77 7.66 5.75 5.37
C ALA A 77 6.90 6.78 4.51
N TRP A 78 5.56 6.81 4.56
CA TRP A 78 4.76 7.80 3.84
C TRP A 78 5.16 9.22 4.24
N ARG A 79 5.21 9.50 5.56
CA ARG A 79 5.62 10.80 6.10
C ARG A 79 7.03 11.18 5.66
N MET A 80 7.96 10.22 5.63
CA MET A 80 9.33 10.45 5.16
C MET A 80 9.38 10.84 3.68
N PHE A 81 8.55 10.25 2.82
CA PHE A 81 8.55 10.54 1.38
C PHE A 81 7.71 11.76 0.98
N PHE A 82 6.59 12.01 1.65
CA PHE A 82 5.58 12.99 1.23
C PHE A 82 5.27 14.08 2.27
N GLY A 83 5.78 13.96 3.49
CA GLY A 83 5.54 14.88 4.60
C GLY A 83 4.38 14.48 5.50
N ASP A 84 4.19 15.24 6.59
CA ASP A 84 3.16 14.98 7.61
C ASP A 84 1.77 15.49 7.23
N ASP A 85 1.65 16.26 6.15
CA ASP A 85 0.38 16.76 5.62
C ASP A 85 -0.28 15.69 4.73
N TYR A 86 -0.93 14.72 5.37
CA TYR A 86 -1.69 13.67 4.72
C TYR A 86 -3.03 13.46 5.42
N HIS A 87 -3.97 12.84 4.72
CA HIS A 87 -5.26 12.44 5.24
C HIS A 87 -5.51 10.94 5.01
N PHE A 88 -6.55 10.41 5.62
CA PHE A 88 -7.08 9.09 5.31
C PHE A 88 -8.39 9.26 4.53
N ASP A 89 -8.58 8.44 3.50
CA ASP A 89 -9.83 8.39 2.76
C ASP A 89 -10.97 7.89 3.68
N ARG A 90 -12.16 8.46 3.51
CA ARG A 90 -13.38 8.11 4.27
C ARG A 90 -14.11 6.90 3.71
#